data_AF-A0A9E8MY78-F1
#
_entry.id   AF-A0A9E8MY78-F1
#
_cell.length_a   1.000
_cell.length_b   1.000
_cell.length_c   1.000
_cell.angle_alpha   90.00
_cell.angle_beta   90.00
_cell.angle_gamma   90.00
#
_symmetry.space_group_name_H-M   'P 1'
#
loop_
_entity.id
_entity.type
_entity.pdbx_description
1 polymer ?
#
loop_
_entity_poly.entity_id
_entity_poly.type
_entity_poly.pdbx_seq_one_letter_code
_entity_poly.pdbx_strand_id
1 'polypeptide(L)'
;MMATSSGWSVFKNVAFNTALRFILQAWCDYLDSTASLSVVTTSPEGWLSPESVIANNLNQFVTKEDKTKDPTHWGFNSFNDYFHRNVIPICRPIDGPNNDFVIGSANDGTVYRLARGVKLTDQFETKSQNYSLSNMLDHSQYTNAFVGGDVLQSFLSGHDYHRWHAPITGEVVEARVINGYMFSELPSEGWDPTGGTYSQGYEANVNTRGLIIIKHQDPKIGLVAIMPIGITEISSIKIVKKNGEPIKVGDYINKGDQLGWFSYGGSSLCLVFQPGAVKQFTVVNPMPGVDSDNGPYIRVGAQIAIANNSL
;
A
#
# COMPACT_ATOMS: atom_id res chain seq x y z
N MET A 1 -7.32 13.92 -18.60
CA MET A 1 -8.69 14.07 -18.04
C MET A 1 -8.63 14.42 -16.55
N MET A 2 -7.88 13.67 -15.74
CA MET A 2 -7.79 13.80 -14.28
C MET A 2 -7.17 15.13 -13.81
N ALA A 3 -6.05 15.55 -14.40
CA ALA A 3 -5.34 16.79 -14.05
C ALA A 3 -5.97 18.10 -14.57
N THR A 4 -7.29 18.15 -14.79
CA THR A 4 -8.00 19.38 -15.22
C THR A 4 -8.99 19.82 -14.14
N SER A 5 -9.37 21.10 -14.08
CA SER A 5 -10.40 21.58 -13.13
C SER A 5 -11.73 20.81 -13.25
N SER A 6 -12.11 20.47 -14.49
CA SER A 6 -13.29 19.65 -14.76
C SER A 6 -13.13 18.21 -14.27
N GLY A 7 -11.96 17.59 -14.50
CA GLY A 7 -11.62 16.26 -13.97
C GLY A 7 -11.66 16.24 -12.45
N TRP A 8 -10.98 17.18 -11.81
CA TRP A 8 -10.97 17.35 -10.36
C TRP A 8 -12.37 17.47 -9.76
N SER A 9 -13.27 18.21 -10.42
CA SER A 9 -14.66 18.37 -9.99
C SER A 9 -15.48 17.09 -10.15
N VAL A 10 -15.32 16.39 -11.28
CA VAL A 10 -16.06 15.16 -11.59
C VAL A 10 -15.63 14.00 -10.69
N PHE A 11 -14.34 13.80 -10.46
CA PHE A 11 -13.84 12.67 -9.63
C PHE A 11 -14.15 12.81 -8.13
N LYS A 12 -14.51 14.02 -7.68
CA LYS A 12 -15.03 14.29 -6.33
C LYS A 12 -16.54 14.26 -6.22
N ASN A 13 -17.25 14.16 -7.34
CA ASN A 13 -18.70 14.03 -7.31
C ASN A 13 -19.08 12.65 -6.77
N VAL A 14 -19.84 12.61 -5.68
CA VAL A 14 -20.20 11.38 -4.98
C VAL A 14 -20.96 10.40 -5.87
N ALA A 15 -21.91 10.89 -6.69
CA ALA A 15 -22.70 10.04 -7.57
C ALA A 15 -21.84 9.43 -8.69
N PHE A 16 -20.96 10.24 -9.28
CA PHE A 16 -20.01 9.77 -10.28
C PHE A 16 -19.01 8.75 -9.72
N ASN A 17 -18.43 9.04 -8.55
CA ASN A 17 -17.49 8.12 -7.89
C ASN A 17 -18.17 6.78 -7.51
N THR A 18 -19.43 6.84 -7.08
CA THR A 18 -20.24 5.65 -6.82
C THR A 18 -20.46 4.82 -8.10
N ALA A 19 -20.77 5.46 -9.22
CA ALA A 19 -20.90 4.78 -10.51
C ALA A 19 -19.57 4.17 -10.98
N LEU A 20 -18.46 4.90 -10.86
CA LEU A 20 -17.11 4.40 -11.17
C LEU A 20 -16.77 3.15 -10.37
N ARG A 21 -17.13 3.11 -9.08
CA ARG A 21 -16.89 1.93 -8.25
C ARG A 21 -17.52 0.67 -8.83
N PHE A 22 -18.73 0.73 -9.37
CA PHE A 22 -19.37 -0.43 -9.99
C PHE A 22 -18.61 -0.88 -11.25
N ILE A 23 -18.09 0.06 -12.04
CA ILE A 23 -17.28 -0.26 -13.23
C ILE A 23 -15.97 -0.93 -12.81
N LEU A 24 -15.25 -0.35 -11.83
CA LEU A 24 -14.00 -0.93 -11.34
C LEU A 24 -14.21 -2.28 -10.65
N GLN A 25 -15.34 -2.48 -9.96
CA GLN A 25 -15.68 -3.78 -9.39
C GLN A 25 -15.91 -4.82 -10.49
N ALA A 26 -16.66 -4.49 -11.53
CA ALA A 26 -16.86 -5.40 -12.67
C ALA A 26 -15.53 -5.74 -13.38
N TRP A 27 -14.62 -4.78 -13.48
CA TRP A 27 -13.27 -5.03 -13.98
C TRP A 27 -12.46 -5.93 -13.06
N CYS A 28 -12.51 -5.71 -11.75
CA CYS A 28 -11.88 -6.58 -10.76
C CYS A 28 -12.42 -8.02 -10.85
N ASP A 29 -13.73 -8.18 -11.00
CA ASP A 29 -14.39 -9.49 -11.14
C ASP A 29 -13.93 -10.19 -12.44
N TYR A 30 -13.76 -9.45 -13.54
CA TYR A 30 -13.16 -9.98 -14.76
C TYR A 30 -11.72 -10.44 -14.53
N LEU A 31 -10.90 -9.65 -13.84
CA LEU A 31 -9.50 -9.98 -13.51
C LEU A 31 -9.36 -11.12 -12.49
N ASP A 32 -10.42 -11.44 -11.74
CA ASP A 32 -10.52 -12.63 -10.89
C ASP A 32 -10.98 -13.88 -11.66
N SER A 33 -11.49 -13.73 -12.88
CA SER A 33 -11.99 -14.83 -13.70
C SER A 33 -10.89 -15.48 -14.56
N THR A 34 -11.13 -16.73 -14.99
CA THR A 34 -10.25 -17.44 -15.93
C THR A 34 -10.14 -16.77 -17.30
N ALA A 35 -11.11 -15.92 -17.68
CA ALA A 35 -11.05 -15.18 -18.94
C ALA A 35 -9.83 -14.23 -18.99
N SER A 36 -9.41 -13.71 -17.83
CA SER A 36 -8.24 -12.84 -17.72
C SER A 36 -6.89 -13.56 -17.97
N LEU A 37 -6.89 -14.91 -18.04
CA LEU A 37 -5.68 -15.67 -18.37
C LEU A 37 -5.17 -15.43 -19.79
N SER A 38 -5.98 -14.82 -20.66
CA SER A 38 -5.58 -14.48 -22.03
C SER A 38 -4.34 -13.60 -22.10
N VAL A 39 -4.00 -12.87 -21.03
CA VAL A 39 -2.78 -12.05 -20.94
C VAL A 39 -1.71 -12.65 -20.02
N VAL A 40 -2.05 -13.63 -19.17
CA VAL A 40 -1.11 -14.31 -18.28
C VAL A 40 -0.51 -15.51 -19.02
N THR A 41 0.26 -15.23 -20.07
CA THR A 41 0.79 -16.24 -21.00
C THR A 41 2.30 -16.08 -21.17
N THR A 42 2.96 -17.13 -21.66
CA THR A 42 4.37 -17.11 -22.07
C THR A 42 4.59 -16.59 -23.50
N SER A 43 3.55 -16.09 -24.18
CA SER A 43 3.68 -15.42 -25.48
C SER A 43 4.47 -14.11 -25.34
N PRO A 44 5.04 -13.55 -26.43
CA PRO A 44 5.87 -12.35 -26.37
C PRO A 44 5.18 -11.15 -25.70
N GLU A 45 3.87 -10.97 -25.91
CA GLU A 45 3.06 -9.89 -25.34
C GLU A 45 2.46 -10.25 -23.98
N GLY A 46 2.72 -11.45 -23.46
CA GLY A 46 2.16 -11.97 -22.22
C GLY A 46 2.92 -11.55 -20.97
N TRP A 47 2.24 -11.60 -19.83
CA TRP A 47 2.81 -11.28 -18.51
C TRP A 47 3.79 -12.31 -17.96
N LEU A 48 3.96 -13.45 -18.66
CA LEU A 48 4.98 -14.47 -18.39
C LEU A 48 6.00 -14.59 -19.54
N SER A 49 6.07 -13.60 -20.44
CA SER A 49 7.12 -13.51 -21.46
C SER A 49 8.52 -13.41 -20.80
N PRO A 50 9.61 -13.80 -21.49
CA PRO A 50 10.97 -13.65 -20.95
C PRO A 50 11.28 -12.23 -20.45
N GLU A 51 10.82 -11.21 -21.17
CA GLU A 51 10.96 -9.81 -20.81
C GLU A 51 10.18 -9.47 -19.54
N SER A 52 8.91 -9.92 -19.45
CA SER A 52 8.07 -9.74 -18.26
C SER A 52 8.64 -10.45 -17.04
N VAL A 53 9.25 -11.62 -17.22
CA VAL A 53 9.91 -12.38 -16.15
C VAL A 53 11.06 -11.60 -15.53
N ILE A 54 11.87 -10.95 -16.37
CA ILE A 54 13.00 -10.12 -15.94
C ILE A 54 12.48 -8.83 -15.29
N ALA A 55 11.58 -8.11 -15.97
CA ALA A 55 11.06 -6.83 -15.51
C ALA A 55 10.32 -6.93 -14.15
N ASN A 56 9.58 -8.01 -13.93
CA ASN A 56 8.79 -8.25 -12.71
C ASN A 56 9.51 -9.14 -11.68
N ASN A 57 10.78 -9.48 -11.91
CA ASN A 57 11.57 -10.36 -11.04
C ASN A 57 10.82 -11.65 -10.64
N LEU A 58 10.17 -12.32 -11.61
CA LEU A 58 9.26 -13.44 -11.32
C LEU A 58 9.94 -14.66 -10.66
N ASN A 59 11.27 -14.73 -10.69
CA ASN A 59 12.07 -15.72 -9.98
C ASN A 59 12.02 -15.60 -8.45
N GLN A 60 11.55 -14.47 -7.90
CA GLN A 60 11.40 -14.28 -6.45
C GLN A 60 10.03 -14.72 -5.92
N PHE A 61 9.12 -15.16 -6.80
CA PHE A 61 7.73 -15.45 -6.45
C PHE A 61 7.40 -16.93 -6.62
N VAL A 62 6.45 -17.40 -5.82
CA VAL A 62 5.95 -18.78 -5.87
C VAL A 62 5.06 -18.92 -7.09
N THR A 63 5.47 -19.79 -8.04
CA THR A 63 4.55 -20.29 -9.06
C THR A 63 3.73 -21.43 -8.46
N LYS A 64 2.43 -21.50 -8.79
CA LYS A 64 1.52 -22.47 -8.16
C LYS A 64 1.75 -23.89 -8.65
N GLU A 65 2.27 -24.05 -9.85
CA GLU A 65 2.56 -25.34 -10.44
C GLU A 65 4.00 -25.44 -10.91
N ASP A 66 4.44 -26.68 -11.07
CA ASP A 66 5.59 -26.99 -11.91
C ASP A 66 5.30 -26.44 -13.31
N LYS A 67 6.14 -25.53 -13.79
CA LYS A 67 6.00 -24.88 -15.10
C LYS A 67 5.91 -25.89 -16.25
N THR A 68 6.31 -27.15 -16.05
CA THR A 68 6.15 -28.22 -17.04
C THR A 68 4.70 -28.72 -17.14
N LYS A 69 3.88 -28.59 -16.09
CA LYS A 69 2.48 -29.03 -16.06
C LYS A 69 1.54 -28.01 -16.68
N ASP A 70 1.82 -26.73 -16.45
CA ASP A 70 1.16 -25.61 -17.09
C ASP A 70 2.19 -24.63 -17.66
N PRO A 71 2.72 -24.91 -18.87
CA PRO A 71 3.75 -24.09 -19.49
C PRO A 71 3.23 -22.73 -20.00
N THR A 72 1.91 -22.55 -20.05
CA THR A 72 1.30 -21.32 -20.57
C THR A 72 1.02 -20.33 -19.45
N HIS A 73 0.35 -20.77 -18.38
CA HIS A 73 -0.11 -19.88 -17.30
C HIS A 73 0.61 -20.12 -15.95
N TRP A 74 1.54 -21.08 -15.88
CA TRP A 74 2.36 -21.40 -14.69
C TRP A 74 1.54 -21.68 -13.41
N GLY A 75 0.31 -22.18 -13.58
CA GLY A 75 -0.62 -22.52 -12.51
C GLY A 75 -1.40 -21.32 -11.95
N PHE A 76 -1.29 -20.13 -12.53
CA PHE A 76 -2.15 -19.01 -12.16
C PHE A 76 -3.57 -19.22 -12.68
N ASN A 77 -4.58 -18.88 -11.87
CA ASN A 77 -5.99 -19.07 -12.22
C ASN A 77 -6.66 -17.82 -12.81
N SER A 78 -6.02 -16.66 -12.66
CA SER A 78 -6.50 -15.37 -13.15
C SER A 78 -5.37 -14.34 -13.15
N PHE A 79 -5.61 -13.17 -13.74
CA PHE A 79 -4.68 -12.05 -13.69
C PHE A 79 -4.44 -11.56 -12.26
N ASN A 80 -5.49 -11.41 -11.45
CA ASN A 80 -5.32 -10.99 -10.06
C ASN A 80 -4.52 -12.03 -9.26
N ASP A 81 -4.71 -13.32 -9.50
CA ASP A 81 -3.90 -14.37 -8.90
C ASP A 81 -2.39 -14.21 -9.19
N TYR A 82 -2.04 -13.81 -10.41
CA TYR A 82 -0.68 -13.41 -10.79
C TYR A 82 -0.24 -12.09 -10.13
N PHE A 83 -1.11 -11.08 -10.10
CA PHE A 83 -0.78 -9.74 -9.62
C PHE A 83 -0.42 -9.74 -8.13
N HIS A 84 -1.26 -10.36 -7.30
CA HIS A 84 -1.01 -10.56 -5.88
C HIS A 84 -0.42 -11.94 -5.59
N ARG A 85 0.50 -12.43 -6.44
CA ARG A 85 1.25 -13.68 -6.24
C ARG A 85 1.99 -13.68 -4.89
N ASN A 86 2.26 -14.88 -4.36
CA ASN A 86 3.05 -15.03 -3.14
C ASN A 86 4.55 -14.91 -3.42
N VAL A 87 5.30 -14.35 -2.48
CA VAL A 87 6.77 -14.27 -2.55
C VAL A 87 7.43 -15.49 -1.92
N ILE A 88 8.59 -15.91 -2.45
CA ILE A 88 9.40 -16.96 -1.82
C ILE A 88 9.99 -16.38 -0.52
N PRO A 89 9.81 -17.04 0.65
CA PRO A 89 10.18 -16.45 1.95
C PRO A 89 11.63 -15.95 2.04
N ILE A 90 12.59 -16.66 1.45
CA ILE A 90 14.01 -16.26 1.49
C ILE A 90 14.29 -14.96 0.71
N CYS A 91 13.40 -14.56 -0.21
CA CYS A 91 13.53 -13.32 -0.96
C CYS A 91 13.04 -12.10 -0.16
N ARG A 92 12.30 -12.30 0.94
CA ARG A 92 11.80 -11.25 1.85
C ARG A 92 12.07 -11.65 3.31
N PRO A 93 13.34 -11.72 3.73
CA PRO A 93 13.67 -11.99 5.13
C PRO A 93 13.14 -10.86 6.02
N ILE A 94 12.64 -11.22 7.20
CA ILE A 94 12.22 -10.25 8.21
C ILE A 94 13.45 -9.83 9.01
N ASP A 95 13.77 -8.55 9.02
CA ASP A 95 14.87 -8.01 9.81
C ASP A 95 14.51 -8.01 11.31
N GLY A 96 15.46 -8.46 12.12
CA GLY A 96 15.31 -8.58 13.57
C GLY A 96 14.03 -9.33 13.98
N PRO A 97 13.80 -10.58 13.54
CA PRO A 97 12.51 -11.27 13.70
C PRO A 97 12.10 -11.44 15.18
N ASN A 98 13.07 -11.46 16.10
CA ASN A 98 12.86 -11.56 17.55
C ASN A 98 13.20 -10.25 18.29
N ASN A 99 13.26 -9.12 17.58
CA ASN A 99 13.57 -7.81 18.13
C ASN A 99 12.42 -6.84 17.82
N ASP A 100 11.60 -6.56 18.83
CA ASP A 100 10.44 -5.66 18.71
C ASP A 100 10.86 -4.20 18.43
N PHE A 101 12.12 -3.83 18.69
CA PHE A 101 12.62 -2.49 18.41
C PHE A 101 13.04 -2.27 16.95
N VAL A 102 13.02 -3.32 16.12
CA VAL A 102 13.21 -3.23 14.67
C VAL A 102 11.85 -3.17 14.00
N ILE A 103 11.51 -2.02 13.39
CA ILE A 103 10.28 -1.85 12.62
C ILE A 103 10.58 -2.24 11.17
N GLY A 104 9.86 -3.24 10.67
CA GLY A 104 9.99 -3.73 9.30
C GLY A 104 9.11 -2.95 8.31
N SER A 105 9.50 -2.94 7.04
CA SER A 105 8.64 -2.41 5.98
C SER A 105 7.39 -3.27 5.83
N ALA A 106 6.25 -2.62 5.67
CA ALA A 106 4.98 -3.29 5.43
C ALA A 106 4.79 -3.69 3.96
N ASN A 107 5.51 -3.09 3.02
CA ASN A 107 5.41 -3.37 1.58
C ASN A 107 6.76 -3.34 0.87
N ASP A 108 6.78 -3.91 -0.34
CA ASP A 108 7.78 -3.58 -1.35
C ASP A 108 7.39 -2.26 -2.00
N GLY A 109 8.37 -1.41 -2.32
CA GLY A 109 8.11 -0.19 -3.08
C GLY A 109 9.14 0.89 -2.83
N THR A 110 8.88 2.07 -3.36
CA THR A 110 9.75 3.23 -3.24
C THR A 110 9.25 4.16 -2.14
N VAL A 111 10.12 4.60 -1.23
CA VAL A 111 9.76 5.62 -0.23
C VAL A 111 9.39 6.91 -0.95
N TYR A 112 8.17 7.39 -0.74
CA TYR A 112 7.67 8.65 -1.31
C TYR A 112 7.96 9.82 -0.37
N ARG A 113 7.61 9.69 0.92
CA ARG A 113 7.75 10.78 1.88
C ARG A 113 7.82 10.28 3.31
N LEU A 114 8.69 10.90 4.08
CA LEU A 114 8.70 10.84 5.53
C LEU A 114 8.29 12.21 6.09
N ALA A 115 7.11 12.29 6.71
CA ALA A 115 6.63 13.47 7.41
C ALA A 115 6.73 13.27 8.92
N ARG A 116 7.13 14.34 9.62
CA ARG A 116 7.29 14.37 11.08
C ARG A 116 6.33 15.39 11.68
N GLY A 117 5.85 15.14 12.89
CA GLY A 117 4.98 16.07 13.61
C GLY A 117 3.64 16.31 12.91
N VAL A 118 3.02 15.26 12.37
CA VAL A 118 1.76 15.38 11.62
C VAL A 118 0.61 15.88 12.52
N LYS A 119 -0.26 16.72 11.95
CA LYS A 119 -1.32 17.42 12.69
C LYS A 119 -2.66 16.70 12.59
N LEU A 120 -3.54 16.98 13.54
CA LEU A 120 -4.93 16.49 13.51
C LEU A 120 -5.65 16.91 12.21
N THR A 121 -5.50 18.18 11.85
CA THR A 121 -6.03 18.79 10.63
C THR A 121 -4.92 19.57 9.94
N ASP A 122 -4.78 19.40 8.63
CA ASP A 122 -3.89 20.22 7.80
C ASP A 122 -4.56 20.50 6.45
N GLN A 123 -4.07 21.51 5.72
CA GLN A 123 -4.64 21.92 4.43
C GLN A 123 -3.82 21.39 3.26
N PHE A 124 -4.52 21.11 2.16
CA PHE A 124 -3.90 20.76 0.88
C PHE A 124 -3.62 22.03 0.09
N GLU A 125 -2.43 22.60 0.25
CA GLU A 125 -1.91 23.56 -0.71
C GLU A 125 -1.27 22.79 -1.88
N THR A 126 -1.45 23.28 -3.10
CA THR A 126 -1.17 22.58 -4.38
C THR A 126 0.24 21.98 -4.50
N LYS A 127 1.19 22.37 -3.64
CA LYS A 127 2.57 21.84 -3.60
C LYS A 127 2.96 21.15 -2.29
N SER A 128 2.22 21.33 -1.20
CA SER A 128 2.66 20.88 0.14
C SER A 128 2.15 19.49 0.52
N GLN A 129 1.05 19.02 -0.09
CA GLN A 129 0.46 17.67 0.11
C GLN A 129 0.50 17.19 1.56
N ASN A 130 0.03 18.04 2.47
CA ASN A 130 0.15 17.75 3.90
C ASN A 130 -0.77 16.58 4.32
N TYR A 131 -0.36 15.89 5.38
CA TYR A 131 -1.12 14.80 5.97
C TYR A 131 -2.06 15.34 7.04
N SER A 132 -3.37 15.18 6.83
CA SER A 132 -4.41 15.50 7.83
C SER A 132 -4.87 14.20 8.49
N LEU A 133 -4.47 13.96 9.74
CA LEU A 133 -4.76 12.70 10.44
C LEU A 133 -6.26 12.39 10.52
N SER A 134 -7.09 13.41 10.73
CA SER A 134 -8.56 13.27 10.76
C SER A 134 -9.11 12.72 9.45
N ASN A 135 -8.58 13.19 8.32
CA ASN A 135 -8.96 12.69 7.00
C ASN A 135 -8.37 11.31 6.78
N MET A 136 -7.04 11.14 6.91
CA MET A 136 -6.35 9.86 6.68
C MET A 136 -6.98 8.71 7.46
N LEU A 137 -7.20 8.90 8.76
CA LEU A 137 -7.71 7.86 9.66
C LEU A 137 -9.24 7.86 9.78
N ASP A 138 -9.93 8.66 8.95
CA ASP A 138 -11.39 8.75 8.86
C ASP A 138 -12.05 8.83 10.24
N HIS A 139 -11.56 9.79 11.03
CA HIS A 139 -12.00 10.06 12.41
C HIS A 139 -12.04 8.83 13.33
N SER A 140 -11.15 7.85 13.13
CA SER A 140 -10.94 6.74 14.06
C SER A 140 -10.84 7.27 15.50
N GLN A 141 -11.39 6.51 16.46
CA GLN A 141 -11.26 6.81 17.89
C GLN A 141 -9.79 6.93 18.35
N TYR A 142 -8.86 6.32 17.60
CA TYR A 142 -7.42 6.36 17.88
C TYR A 142 -6.71 7.55 17.24
N THR A 143 -7.38 8.37 16.41
CA THR A 143 -6.75 9.48 15.65
C THR A 143 -5.90 10.40 16.51
N ASN A 144 -6.40 10.78 17.69
CA ASN A 144 -5.68 11.70 18.59
C ASN A 144 -4.36 11.12 19.13
N ALA A 145 -4.23 9.79 19.19
CA ALA A 145 -2.98 9.15 19.64
C ALA A 145 -1.83 9.35 18.64
N PHE A 146 -2.12 9.68 17.38
CA PHE A 146 -1.13 9.89 16.33
C PHE A 146 -0.73 11.37 16.16
N VAL A 147 -1.39 12.31 16.85
CA VAL A 147 -1.14 13.75 16.69
C VAL A 147 0.25 14.12 17.20
N GLY A 148 1.07 14.74 16.35
CA GLY A 148 2.49 15.01 16.59
C GLY A 148 3.41 13.83 16.26
N GLY A 149 2.86 12.75 15.71
CA GLY A 149 3.58 11.57 15.29
C GLY A 149 4.21 11.70 13.90
N ASP A 150 4.54 10.55 13.31
CA ASP A 150 5.26 10.47 12.04
C ASP A 150 4.48 9.66 11.01
N VAL A 151 4.62 10.01 9.73
CA VAL A 151 4.06 9.27 8.59
C VAL A 151 5.19 8.90 7.64
N LEU A 152 5.31 7.60 7.33
CA LEU A 152 6.14 7.11 6.25
C LEU A 152 5.22 6.58 5.14
N GLN A 153 5.27 7.22 3.96
CA GLN A 153 4.53 6.78 2.79
C GLN A 153 5.48 6.17 1.76
N SER A 154 5.06 5.06 1.17
CA SER A 154 5.71 4.38 0.06
C SER A 154 4.75 4.21 -1.13
N PHE A 155 5.31 4.17 -2.33
CA PHE A 155 4.60 3.89 -3.58
C PHE A 155 4.98 2.50 -4.08
N LEU A 156 3.99 1.76 -4.59
CA LEU A 156 4.16 0.44 -5.18
C LEU A 156 3.86 0.55 -6.68
N SER A 157 4.90 0.36 -7.48
CA SER A 157 4.78 0.21 -8.93
C SER A 157 4.07 -1.11 -9.27
N GLY A 158 3.51 -1.22 -10.48
CA GLY A 158 2.82 -2.45 -10.91
C GLY A 158 3.71 -3.71 -10.98
N HIS A 159 5.02 -3.57 -10.83
CA HIS A 159 5.98 -4.69 -10.81
C HIS A 159 6.24 -5.20 -9.39
N ASP A 160 5.86 -4.44 -8.36
CA ASP A 160 6.18 -4.73 -6.97
C ASP A 160 5.33 -5.89 -6.41
N TYR A 161 5.70 -6.35 -5.22
CA TYR A 161 4.89 -7.29 -4.45
C TYR A 161 3.71 -6.56 -3.81
N HIS A 162 2.50 -6.78 -4.33
CA HIS A 162 1.28 -6.09 -3.92
C HIS A 162 0.58 -6.68 -2.69
N ARG A 163 1.27 -7.47 -1.86
CA ARG A 163 0.76 -7.85 -0.53
C ARG A 163 1.50 -7.06 0.54
N TRP A 164 0.79 -6.67 1.59
CA TRP A 164 1.38 -5.95 2.72
C TRP A 164 1.32 -6.75 4.00
N HIS A 165 2.25 -6.44 4.89
CA HIS A 165 2.58 -7.22 6.07
C HIS A 165 2.69 -6.33 7.31
N ALA A 166 2.63 -6.95 8.48
CA ALA A 166 2.71 -6.26 9.75
C ALA A 166 4.13 -5.72 10.00
N PRO A 167 4.31 -4.41 10.23
CA PRO A 167 5.63 -3.81 10.50
C PRO A 167 6.11 -4.07 11.93
N ILE A 168 5.17 -4.39 12.83
CA ILE A 168 5.37 -4.66 14.26
C ILE A 168 4.48 -5.83 14.70
N THR A 169 4.79 -6.42 15.85
CA THR A 169 3.95 -7.40 16.54
C THR A 169 2.91 -6.69 17.42
N GLY A 170 1.71 -7.23 17.56
CA GLY A 170 0.75 -6.71 18.54
C GLY A 170 -0.70 -7.13 18.30
N GLU A 171 -1.60 -6.53 19.06
CA GLU A 171 -3.04 -6.75 18.95
C GLU A 171 -3.67 -5.77 17.94
N VAL A 172 -4.49 -6.28 17.04
CA VAL A 172 -5.29 -5.45 16.12
C VAL A 172 -6.41 -4.78 16.90
N VAL A 173 -6.43 -3.45 16.93
CA VAL A 173 -7.47 -2.65 17.61
C VAL A 173 -8.44 -1.96 16.66
N GLU A 174 -8.10 -1.91 15.37
CA GLU A 174 -9.01 -1.46 14.31
C GLU A 174 -8.62 -2.14 12.98
N ALA A 175 -9.62 -2.55 12.19
CA ALA A 175 -9.42 -3.11 10.85
C ALA A 175 -10.68 -2.85 9.99
N ARG A 176 -10.58 -1.96 8.99
CA ARG A 176 -11.69 -1.65 8.08
C ARG A 176 -11.22 -1.05 6.76
N VAL A 177 -12.07 -1.10 5.73
CA VAL A 177 -11.89 -0.35 4.49
C VAL A 177 -12.70 0.94 4.56
N ILE A 178 -12.05 2.06 4.27
CA ILE A 178 -12.63 3.39 4.14
C ILE A 178 -12.86 3.65 2.66
N ASN A 179 -14.12 3.83 2.30
CA ASN A 179 -14.54 4.16 0.95
C ASN A 179 -14.23 5.63 0.66
N GLY A 180 -13.33 5.88 -0.29
CA GLY A 180 -12.95 7.23 -0.71
C GLY A 180 -13.12 7.43 -2.20
N TYR A 181 -12.45 8.46 -2.72
CA TYR A 181 -12.42 8.75 -4.15
C TYR A 181 -11.51 7.76 -4.91
N MET A 182 -11.66 7.81 -6.24
CA MET A 182 -10.93 7.03 -7.24
C MET A 182 -10.58 8.01 -8.34
N PHE A 183 -9.37 7.94 -8.91
CA PHE A 183 -8.88 8.88 -9.92
C PHE A 183 -8.84 10.36 -9.49
N SER A 184 -8.89 10.67 -8.19
CA SER A 184 -8.76 12.05 -7.70
C SER A 184 -7.28 12.38 -7.52
N GLU A 185 -6.79 13.33 -8.32
CA GLU A 185 -5.41 13.81 -8.28
C GLU A 185 -5.39 15.31 -7.98
N LEU A 186 -4.25 15.85 -7.52
CA LEU A 186 -4.11 17.32 -7.43
C LEU A 186 -4.05 17.95 -8.83
N PRO A 187 -4.63 19.14 -9.02
CA PRO A 187 -4.49 19.86 -10.28
C PRO A 187 -3.02 20.19 -10.54
N SER A 188 -2.55 19.93 -11.76
CA SER A 188 -1.26 20.39 -12.27
C SER A 188 -1.49 21.51 -13.29
N GLU A 189 -0.61 22.52 -13.34
CA GLU A 189 -0.64 23.52 -14.41
C GLU A 189 -0.05 22.91 -15.70
N GLY A 190 -0.87 22.16 -16.44
CA GLY A 190 -0.49 21.58 -17.73
C GLY A 190 -0.75 20.07 -17.82
N TRP A 191 -0.27 19.45 -18.90
CA TRP A 191 -0.24 18.00 -19.00
C TRP A 191 0.88 17.46 -18.10
N ASP A 192 0.50 16.68 -17.10
CA ASP A 192 1.42 16.06 -16.17
C ASP A 192 1.15 14.54 -16.16
N PRO A 193 1.98 13.74 -16.85
CA PRO A 193 1.82 12.30 -16.88
C PRO A 193 2.06 11.66 -15.51
N THR A 194 2.59 12.43 -14.56
CA THR A 194 2.98 11.97 -13.24
C THR A 194 1.97 12.37 -12.16
N GLY A 195 0.88 13.05 -12.51
CA GLY A 195 -0.13 13.55 -11.56
C GLY A 195 -0.67 12.49 -10.59
N GLY A 196 -0.87 11.25 -11.07
CA GLY A 196 -1.29 10.11 -10.24
C GLY A 196 -0.20 9.64 -9.28
N THR A 197 1.07 9.56 -9.72
CA THR A 197 2.17 9.13 -8.86
C THR A 197 2.71 10.24 -7.95
N TYR A 198 2.43 11.51 -8.27
CA TYR A 198 2.94 12.66 -7.52
C TYR A 198 1.92 13.18 -6.51
N SER A 199 0.64 12.81 -6.59
CA SER A 199 -0.43 13.24 -5.67
C SER A 199 -0.58 12.39 -4.40
N GLN A 200 0.39 11.52 -4.11
CA GLN A 200 0.31 10.48 -3.07
C GLN A 200 -0.07 11.02 -1.68
N GLY A 201 0.47 12.17 -1.29
CA GLY A 201 0.14 12.78 0.01
C GLY A 201 -1.31 13.25 0.07
N TYR A 202 -1.83 13.78 -1.04
CA TYR A 202 -3.25 14.13 -1.17
C TYR A 202 -4.14 12.87 -1.20
N GLU A 203 -3.77 11.86 -1.98
CA GLU A 203 -4.51 10.59 -2.11
C GLU A 203 -4.67 9.86 -0.78
N ALA A 204 -3.65 9.90 0.09
CA ALA A 204 -3.70 9.33 1.43
C ALA A 204 -4.86 9.88 2.29
N ASN A 205 -5.38 11.06 1.96
CA ASN A 205 -6.46 11.70 2.71
C ASN A 205 -7.84 11.44 2.11
N VAL A 206 -7.93 11.12 0.81
CA VAL A 206 -9.21 11.15 0.08
C VAL A 206 -9.54 9.86 -0.64
N ASN A 207 -8.56 9.05 -1.03
CA ASN A 207 -8.79 7.84 -1.80
C ASN A 207 -9.32 6.70 -0.93
N THR A 208 -9.90 5.69 -1.58
CA THR A 208 -10.22 4.42 -0.94
C THR A 208 -8.96 3.82 -0.32
N ARG A 209 -9.04 3.49 0.96
CA ARG A 209 -7.90 3.05 1.77
C ARG A 209 -8.33 2.06 2.84
N GLY A 210 -7.46 1.13 3.19
CA GLY A 210 -7.62 0.29 4.38
C GLY A 210 -7.08 1.01 5.59
N LEU A 211 -7.60 0.70 6.77
CA LEU A 211 -7.06 1.14 8.05
C LEU A 211 -6.95 -0.06 8.97
N ILE A 212 -5.73 -0.40 9.33
CA ILE A 212 -5.41 -1.41 10.33
C ILE A 212 -4.58 -0.73 11.41
N ILE A 213 -4.97 -0.84 12.68
CA ILE A 213 -4.19 -0.29 13.79
C ILE A 213 -3.75 -1.44 14.67
N ILE A 214 -2.44 -1.55 14.86
CA ILE A 214 -1.82 -2.54 15.75
C ILE A 214 -1.34 -1.82 17.01
N LYS A 215 -1.70 -2.38 18.17
CA LYS A 215 -1.25 -1.96 19.48
C LYS A 215 -0.14 -2.90 19.96
N HIS A 216 1.05 -2.36 20.09
CA HIS A 216 2.19 -3.04 20.69
C HIS A 216 2.06 -3.09 22.22
N GLN A 217 2.64 -4.11 22.84
CA GLN A 217 2.67 -4.28 24.31
C GLN A 217 3.53 -3.21 25.03
N ASP A 218 4.68 -2.85 24.46
CA ASP A 218 5.50 -1.72 24.92
C ASP A 218 4.79 -0.39 24.57
N PRO A 219 4.37 0.41 25.56
CA PRO A 219 3.64 1.65 25.34
C PRO A 219 4.46 2.73 24.61
N LYS A 220 5.79 2.64 24.57
CA LYS A 220 6.64 3.55 23.79
C LYS A 220 6.45 3.34 22.30
N ILE A 221 6.34 2.08 21.86
CA ILE A 221 5.95 1.75 20.48
C ILE A 221 4.45 2.06 20.30
N GLY A 222 3.63 1.60 21.24
CA GLY A 222 2.18 1.85 21.32
C GLY A 222 1.43 1.55 20.03
N LEU A 223 0.75 2.53 19.46
CA LEU A 223 -0.08 2.36 18.26
C LEU A 223 0.70 2.63 16.97
N VAL A 224 0.55 1.73 16.00
CA VAL A 224 1.00 1.90 14.61
C VAL A 224 -0.17 1.64 13.68
N ALA A 225 -0.51 2.61 12.83
CA ALA A 225 -1.51 2.43 11.78
C ALA A 225 -0.83 2.01 10.46
N ILE A 226 -1.40 1.01 9.81
CA ILE A 226 -1.06 0.53 8.48
C ILE A 226 -2.21 0.90 7.58
N MET A 227 -1.94 1.75 6.59
CA MET A 227 -2.95 2.33 5.72
C MET A 227 -2.60 2.06 4.25
N PRO A 228 -2.99 0.90 3.70
CA PRO A 228 -2.91 0.66 2.26
C PRO A 228 -3.89 1.59 1.53
N ILE A 229 -3.46 2.21 0.42
CA ILE A 229 -4.20 3.21 -0.35
C ILE A 229 -4.28 2.76 -1.80
N GLY A 230 -5.48 2.73 -2.35
CA GLY A 230 -5.67 2.55 -3.80
C GLY A 230 -5.44 3.86 -4.53
N ILE A 231 -4.69 3.84 -5.63
CA ILE A 231 -4.46 5.03 -6.47
C ILE A 231 -4.97 4.79 -7.88
N THR A 232 -5.43 5.87 -8.53
CA THR A 232 -5.97 5.89 -9.90
C THR A 232 -7.06 4.82 -10.11
N GLU A 233 -6.69 3.63 -10.62
CA GLU A 233 -7.55 2.51 -10.97
C GLU A 233 -7.82 1.53 -9.81
N ILE A 234 -6.98 1.53 -8.75
CA ILE A 234 -7.16 0.62 -7.62
C ILE A 234 -8.16 1.17 -6.63
N SER A 235 -9.13 0.33 -6.28
CA SER A 235 -9.81 0.43 -4.99
C SER A 235 -10.05 -0.93 -4.32
N SER A 236 -9.47 -2.00 -4.88
CA SER A 236 -9.51 -3.32 -4.25
C SER A 236 -8.47 -3.40 -3.15
N ILE A 237 -8.94 -3.32 -1.92
CA ILE A 237 -8.15 -3.49 -0.71
C ILE A 237 -8.74 -4.66 0.07
N LYS A 238 -8.00 -5.77 0.14
CA LYS A 238 -8.38 -6.93 0.93
C LYS A 238 -7.60 -6.93 2.24
N ILE A 239 -8.32 -6.90 3.36
CA ILE A 239 -7.74 -6.97 4.71
C ILE A 239 -7.97 -8.38 5.25
N VAL A 240 -6.96 -9.25 5.09
CA VAL A 240 -7.07 -10.68 5.35
C VAL A 240 -5.71 -11.28 5.72
N LYS A 241 -5.76 -12.30 6.57
CA LYS A 241 -4.61 -13.13 6.95
C LYS A 241 -4.13 -13.97 5.77
N LYS A 242 -2.96 -14.58 5.91
CA LYS A 242 -2.36 -15.47 4.89
C LYS A 242 -3.27 -16.63 4.48
N ASN A 243 -4.06 -17.17 5.41
CA ASN A 243 -5.02 -18.25 5.15
C ASN A 243 -6.33 -17.77 4.48
N GLY A 244 -6.46 -16.47 4.18
CA GLY A 244 -7.65 -15.88 3.58
C GLY A 244 -8.74 -15.46 4.56
N GLU A 245 -8.57 -15.73 5.86
CA GLU A 245 -9.54 -15.28 6.87
C GLU A 245 -9.47 -13.76 7.07
N PRO A 246 -10.61 -13.08 7.31
CA PRO A 246 -10.61 -11.66 7.66
C PRO A 246 -9.80 -11.37 8.92
N ILE A 247 -9.05 -10.26 8.92
CA ILE A 247 -8.47 -9.72 10.15
C ILE A 247 -9.56 -9.04 10.96
N LYS A 248 -9.58 -9.30 12.26
CA LYS A 248 -10.58 -8.81 13.21
C LYS A 248 -9.90 -8.10 14.38
N VAL A 249 -10.64 -7.20 15.01
CA VAL A 249 -10.23 -6.61 16.29
C VAL A 249 -10.05 -7.73 17.32
N GLY A 250 -8.94 -7.67 18.07
CA GLY A 250 -8.52 -8.69 19.03
C GLY A 250 -7.61 -9.78 18.44
N ASP A 251 -7.41 -9.82 17.12
CA ASP A 251 -6.39 -10.70 16.55
C ASP A 251 -4.99 -10.28 17.00
N TYR A 252 -4.16 -11.25 17.39
CA TYR A 252 -2.74 -11.02 17.64
C TYR A 252 -1.93 -11.36 16.39
N ILE A 253 -1.13 -10.39 15.93
CA ILE A 253 -0.37 -10.48 14.68
C ILE A 253 1.12 -10.31 15.00
N ASN A 254 1.97 -11.13 14.38
CA ASN A 254 3.42 -11.02 14.51
C ASN A 254 4.01 -10.14 13.41
N LYS A 255 5.13 -9.49 13.70
CA LYS A 255 5.91 -8.77 12.69
C LYS A 255 6.21 -9.69 11.50
N GLY A 256 5.89 -9.22 10.29
CA GLY A 256 6.05 -9.98 9.04
C GLY A 256 4.84 -10.83 8.64
N ASP A 257 3.81 -10.96 9.48
CA ASP A 257 2.57 -11.63 9.07
C ASP A 257 1.83 -10.83 8.00
N GLN A 258 1.21 -11.52 7.04
CA GLN A 258 0.44 -10.89 5.98
C GLN A 258 -0.83 -10.24 6.56
N LEU A 259 -1.06 -8.99 6.16
CA LEU A 259 -2.22 -8.19 6.54
C LEU A 259 -3.24 -8.00 5.41
N GLY A 260 -2.82 -8.19 4.16
CA GLY A 260 -3.70 -8.01 3.01
C GLY A 260 -2.98 -7.90 1.68
N TRP A 261 -3.73 -7.54 0.64
CA TRP A 261 -3.19 -7.28 -0.71
C TRP A 261 -4.07 -6.36 -1.55
N PHE A 262 -3.45 -5.73 -2.55
CA PHE A 262 -4.11 -4.97 -3.60
C PHE A 262 -4.45 -5.93 -4.73
N SER A 263 -5.61 -5.78 -5.35
CA SER A 263 -5.84 -6.30 -6.71
C SER A 263 -5.40 -5.25 -7.73
N TYR A 264 -5.30 -5.61 -9.01
CA TYR A 264 -4.67 -4.82 -10.07
C TYR A 264 -4.87 -3.29 -10.05
N GLY A 265 -3.75 -2.57 -10.26
CA GLY A 265 -3.60 -1.14 -10.58
C GLY A 265 -2.37 -0.51 -9.88
N GLY A 266 -2.35 0.81 -9.64
CA GLY A 266 -1.34 1.46 -8.78
C GLY A 266 -1.69 1.46 -7.29
N SER A 267 -0.70 1.34 -6.39
CA SER A 267 -0.94 1.36 -4.94
C SER A 267 0.07 2.18 -4.15
N SER A 268 -0.34 2.66 -2.98
CA SER A 268 0.53 3.30 -1.99
C SER A 268 0.24 2.75 -0.58
N LEU A 269 1.17 2.93 0.34
CA LEU A 269 0.98 2.54 1.74
C LEU A 269 1.55 3.61 2.67
N CYS A 270 0.77 4.01 3.67
CA CYS A 270 1.26 4.81 4.79
C CYS A 270 1.42 3.94 6.04
N LEU A 271 2.54 4.11 6.73
CA LEU A 271 2.70 3.78 8.13
C LEU A 271 2.59 5.06 8.95
N VAL A 272 1.67 5.07 9.93
CA VAL A 272 1.47 6.20 10.84
C VAL A 272 1.86 5.76 12.24
N PHE A 273 2.79 6.49 12.84
CA PHE A 273 3.38 6.18 14.14
C PHE A 273 2.93 7.20 15.18
N GLN A 274 2.61 6.77 16.39
CA GLN A 274 2.35 7.67 17.50
C GLN A 274 3.59 8.54 17.83
N PRO A 275 3.42 9.72 18.46
CA PRO A 275 4.53 10.55 18.89
C PRO A 275 5.53 9.78 19.75
N GLY A 276 6.80 9.85 19.37
CA GLY A 276 7.86 9.18 20.12
C GLY A 276 7.92 7.66 19.96
N ALA A 277 7.17 7.04 19.04
CA ALA A 277 7.33 5.61 18.74
C ALA A 277 8.63 5.31 17.99
N VAL A 278 9.05 6.19 17.09
CA VAL A 278 10.26 5.99 16.28
C VAL A 278 11.42 6.77 16.89
N LYS A 279 12.48 6.05 17.29
CA LYS A 279 13.76 6.65 17.69
C LYS A 279 14.50 7.20 16.48
N GLN A 280 14.58 6.40 15.43
CA GLN A 280 15.35 6.72 14.23
C GLN A 280 14.77 5.97 13.03
N PHE A 281 14.57 6.67 11.90
CA PHE A 281 14.34 6.01 10.62
C PHE A 281 15.68 5.60 9.99
N THR A 282 15.73 4.42 9.40
CA THR A 282 16.88 3.93 8.62
C THR A 282 16.74 4.24 7.13
N VAL A 283 15.54 4.56 6.68
CA VAL A 283 15.25 5.07 5.33
C VAL A 283 15.47 6.58 5.26
N VAL A 284 15.85 7.07 4.08
CA VAL A 284 16.07 8.49 3.81
C VAL A 284 14.82 9.09 3.17
N ASN A 285 14.44 10.29 3.61
CA ASN A 285 13.38 11.04 2.97
C ASN A 285 13.87 11.52 1.58
N PRO A 286 13.15 11.23 0.47
CA PRO A 286 13.52 11.73 -0.84
C PRO A 286 13.62 13.26 -0.86
N MET A 287 14.51 13.80 -1.70
CA MET A 287 14.60 15.26 -1.85
C MET A 287 13.31 15.81 -2.49
N PRO A 288 12.80 16.97 -2.04
CA PRO A 288 11.63 17.59 -2.65
C PRO A 288 11.82 17.81 -4.17
N GLY A 289 10.81 17.46 -4.98
CA GLY A 289 10.84 17.64 -6.43
C GLY A 289 11.56 16.53 -7.21
N VAL A 290 12.04 15.49 -6.52
CA VAL A 290 12.47 14.24 -7.15
C VAL A 290 11.24 13.38 -7.44
N ASP A 291 11.26 12.69 -8.59
CA ASP A 291 10.24 11.72 -8.97
C ASP A 291 9.92 10.74 -7.83
N SER A 292 8.63 10.49 -7.59
CA SER A 292 8.16 9.50 -6.62
C SER A 292 8.78 8.11 -6.84
N ASP A 293 9.22 7.82 -8.07
CA ASP A 293 9.88 6.57 -8.44
C ASP A 293 11.37 6.50 -8.06
N ASN A 294 11.98 7.63 -7.67
CA ASN A 294 13.42 7.74 -7.42
C ASN A 294 13.81 7.77 -5.93
N GLY A 295 12.87 7.55 -5.01
CA GLY A 295 13.17 7.36 -3.60
C GLY A 295 13.93 6.06 -3.30
N PRO A 296 14.40 5.85 -2.05
CA PRO A 296 14.97 4.57 -1.64
C PRO A 296 13.94 3.44 -1.78
N TYR A 297 14.32 2.36 -2.45
CA TYR A 297 13.50 1.16 -2.55
C TYR A 297 13.57 0.34 -1.25
N ILE A 298 12.42 -0.09 -0.75
CA ILE A 298 12.25 -0.93 0.44
C ILE A 298 11.56 -2.23 0.06
N ARG A 299 11.86 -3.30 0.81
CA ARG A 299 11.23 -4.61 0.67
C ARG A 299 10.49 -4.95 1.94
N VAL A 300 9.37 -5.67 1.83
CA VAL A 300 8.67 -6.26 2.97
C VAL A 300 9.66 -6.92 3.92
N GLY A 301 9.54 -6.60 5.21
CA GLY A 301 10.37 -7.16 6.26
C GLY A 301 11.71 -6.45 6.48
N ALA A 302 12.21 -5.67 5.52
CA ALA A 302 13.46 -4.91 5.69
C ALA A 302 13.29 -3.81 6.75
N GLN A 303 14.32 -3.55 7.54
CA GLN A 303 14.29 -2.54 8.60
C GLN A 303 14.16 -1.13 8.01
N ILE A 304 13.09 -0.44 8.40
CA ILE A 304 12.81 0.96 8.00
C ILE A 304 12.96 1.94 9.16
N ALA A 305 12.90 1.46 10.40
CA ALA A 305 13.05 2.26 11.59
C ALA A 305 13.46 1.43 12.81
N ILE A 306 14.04 2.13 13.78
CA ILE A 306 14.30 1.65 15.13
C ILE A 306 13.28 2.33 16.04
N ALA A 307 12.50 1.54 16.77
CA ALA A 307 11.53 2.04 17.73
C ALA A 307 12.22 2.59 18.99
N ASN A 308 11.56 3.51 19.69
CA ASN A 308 11.93 3.84 21.05
C ASN A 308 11.57 2.69 21.99
N ASN A 309 12.29 2.60 23.10
CA ASN A 309 12.08 1.59 24.13
C ASN A 309 11.73 2.24 25.48
N SER A 310 11.05 1.49 26.34
CA SER A 310 10.81 1.87 27.73
C SER A 310 11.97 1.50 28.68
N LEU A 311 13.05 0.90 28.14
CA LEU A 311 14.23 0.45 28.88
C LEU A 311 15.26 1.56 29.08
#